data_AF-A0A2M4A211-F1
#
_entry.id   AF-A0A2M4A211-F1
#
_cell.length_a   1.000
_cell.length_b   1.000
_cell.length_c   1.000
_cell.angle_alpha   90.00
_cell.angle_beta   90.00
_cell.angle_gamma   90.00
#
_symmetry.space_group_name_H-M   'P 1'
#
loop_
_entity.id
_entity.type
_entity.pdbx_description
1 polymer ?
#
loop_
_entity_poly.entity_id
_entity_poly.type
_entity_poly.pdbx_seq_one_letter_code
_entity_poly.pdbx_strand_id
1 'polypeptide(L)'
;QSLDYDVCENVLWRRDQTKIEPKFTVRKDFARWVISFQIGVCTALVACCINIVIEEVSRLKYAFLKQQVDHNVIHGDLSIPYLYWALTNLVPVVIGSTLVAYVEPVAAGSGIPQVKCYLNGVKVPRIVRIKTLAVKAVGVATSVIGGLAGGKEGPMIHSGAVIAAGISQGKSTTFRSDLKVLQYFRDDHEKRDFVVGGAAAGVAAAFGAPIGGTLFSLEEAASFWNQALIWRTFFASIISSFTLNIILSAYHGLSSFRYRGLFNLGEFEPLPFDYFELPIFMLMGVIGGCSGALWNAVNRQLNIFRAHAIRPRWAKVLEAAFVAVIGATFACLMAYTINDCRPLGNDPTEHPVQLFCQDNEYNAAAALWFQTPEATVKALFHDPPGSHQLLTLIVFIAIYYPLSCVTYGLSVSLGIFIPTLLIGAAWGRLTGTLIIMAFPASSAFVSPGKYALIGAAAQLGGVVRMTLSLSVIILETTGNIGFILPIILTLMAAKWSGDYFNEGIYDSQIRMSRVPMLPWHVEPEFQQLLARSIMAQPVVVVRVEEKVQYLLDILKNTTHNGFPVVEDGDDGSRVNGRVIGLILRSQLVVILKRSFYQESSRFWESTVNIEAFRDEYPRYPAVG
;
A
#
# COMPACT_ATOMS: atom_id res chain seq x y z
N GLN A 1 7.88 -6.86 18.68
CA GLN A 1 8.57 -8.14 18.42
C GLN A 1 9.12 -8.10 17.01
N SER A 2 10.23 -8.79 16.77
CA SER A 2 10.88 -8.84 15.45
C SER A 2 10.63 -10.19 14.77
N LEU A 3 10.75 -10.23 13.44
CA LEU A 3 10.82 -11.45 12.64
C LEU A 3 12.21 -12.06 12.82
N ASP A 4 12.23 -13.37 13.08
CA ASP A 4 13.47 -14.12 13.25
C ASP A 4 13.93 -14.52 11.84
N TYR A 5 14.51 -13.56 11.11
CA TYR A 5 14.87 -13.73 9.71
C TYR A 5 16.12 -14.58 9.51
N ASP A 6 17.07 -14.49 10.44
CA ASP A 6 18.31 -15.23 10.40
C ASP A 6 18.07 -16.71 10.74
N VAL A 7 18.65 -17.60 9.95
CA VAL A 7 18.42 -19.03 10.08
C VAL A 7 19.30 -19.56 11.20
N CYS A 8 18.70 -20.11 12.24
CA CYS A 8 19.45 -20.78 13.31
C CYS A 8 20.07 -22.09 12.78
N GLU A 9 21.34 -22.05 12.37
CA GLU A 9 22.12 -23.21 11.90
C GLU A 9 22.51 -24.17 13.03
N ASN A 10 21.52 -24.69 13.75
CA ASN A 10 21.72 -25.64 14.84
C ASN A 10 21.98 -27.07 14.30
N VAL A 11 22.38 -27.98 15.20
CA VAL A 11 22.68 -29.39 14.86
C VAL A 11 21.48 -30.09 14.22
N LEU A 12 20.25 -29.77 14.65
CA LEU A 12 19.03 -30.34 14.07
C LEU A 12 18.83 -29.87 12.62
N TRP A 13 19.05 -28.59 12.34
CA TRP A 13 19.00 -28.03 11.00
C TRP A 13 20.05 -28.66 10.09
N ARG A 14 21.29 -28.79 10.55
CA ARG A 14 22.36 -29.46 9.79
C ARG A 14 22.04 -30.93 9.50
N ARG A 15 21.50 -31.67 10.48
CA ARG A 15 21.04 -33.06 10.30
C ARG A 15 19.87 -33.16 9.33
N ASP A 16 18.99 -32.16 9.30
CA ASP A 16 17.90 -32.08 8.31
C ASP A 16 18.48 -31.84 6.91
N GLN A 17 19.43 -30.91 6.77
CA GLN A 17 20.10 -30.64 5.50
C GLN A 17 20.87 -31.83 4.93
N THR A 18 21.55 -32.64 5.76
CA THR A 18 22.26 -33.83 5.28
C THR A 18 21.32 -34.96 4.84
N LYS A 19 20.09 -34.98 5.36
CA LYS A 19 19.05 -35.93 4.95
C LYS A 19 18.29 -35.50 3.70
N ILE A 20 18.42 -34.23 3.29
CA ILE A 20 17.74 -33.70 2.11
C ILE A 20 18.38 -34.28 0.85
N GLU A 21 17.64 -35.14 0.17
CA GLU A 21 18.02 -35.61 -1.16
C GLU A 21 18.01 -34.45 -2.18
N PRO A 22 18.88 -34.47 -3.20
CA PRO A 22 18.86 -33.45 -4.26
C PRO A 22 17.49 -33.35 -4.95
N LYS A 23 16.74 -34.47 -5.06
CA LYS A 23 15.36 -34.49 -5.56
C LYS A 23 14.39 -33.67 -4.70
N PHE A 24 14.60 -33.64 -3.38
CA PHE A 24 13.79 -32.85 -2.47
C PHE A 24 14.06 -31.35 -2.63
N THR A 25 15.32 -30.94 -2.82
CA THR A 25 15.67 -29.53 -3.10
C THR A 25 14.98 -29.04 -4.38
N VAL A 26 15.04 -29.83 -5.46
CA VAL A 26 14.34 -29.51 -6.71
C VAL A 26 12.83 -29.41 -6.50
N ARG A 27 12.23 -30.32 -5.73
CA ARG A 27 10.80 -30.27 -5.39
C ARG A 27 10.45 -29.04 -4.55
N LYS A 28 11.32 -28.66 -3.61
CA LYS A 28 11.19 -27.48 -2.76
C LYS A 28 11.18 -26.20 -3.60
N ASP A 29 12.12 -26.09 -4.53
CA ASP A 29 12.23 -24.97 -5.47
C ASP A 29 11.02 -24.90 -6.39
N PHE A 30 10.64 -26.03 -6.99
CA PHE A 30 9.44 -26.09 -7.82
C PHE A 30 8.19 -25.62 -7.05
N ALA A 31 8.02 -26.05 -5.81
CA ALA A 31 6.90 -25.62 -4.98
C ALA A 31 6.98 -24.13 -4.59
N ARG A 32 8.16 -23.51 -4.48
CA ARG A 32 8.28 -22.04 -4.35
C ARG A 32 7.68 -21.33 -5.57
N TRP A 33 7.96 -21.82 -6.77
CA TRP A 33 7.40 -21.28 -8.01
C TRP A 33 5.88 -21.47 -8.11
N VAL A 34 5.38 -22.65 -7.71
CA VAL A 34 3.93 -22.92 -7.65
C VAL A 34 3.22 -21.99 -6.66
N ILE A 35 3.79 -21.75 -5.49
CA ILE A 35 3.22 -20.79 -4.53
C ILE A 35 3.26 -19.37 -5.10
N SER A 36 4.36 -18.94 -5.73
CA SER A 36 4.42 -17.64 -6.39
C SER A 36 3.36 -17.48 -7.49
N PHE A 37 3.11 -18.54 -8.26
CA PHE A 37 2.01 -18.56 -9.24
C PHE A 37 0.65 -18.39 -8.58
N GLN A 38 0.36 -19.17 -7.53
CA GLN A 38 -0.91 -19.09 -6.78
C GLN A 38 -1.11 -17.71 -6.13
N ILE A 39 -0.05 -17.11 -5.59
CA ILE A 39 -0.08 -15.75 -5.03
C ILE A 39 -0.51 -14.75 -6.10
N GLY A 40 0.10 -14.80 -7.29
CA GLY A 40 -0.27 -13.93 -8.41
C GLY A 40 -1.74 -14.08 -8.80
N VAL A 41 -2.20 -15.32 -9.02
CA VAL A 41 -3.59 -15.62 -9.41
C VAL A 41 -4.59 -15.16 -8.33
N CYS A 42 -4.36 -15.52 -7.06
CA CYS A 42 -5.27 -15.16 -5.97
C CYS A 42 -5.30 -13.64 -5.73
N THR A 43 -4.17 -12.95 -5.86
CA THR A 43 -4.11 -11.49 -5.73
C THR A 43 -4.91 -10.81 -6.84
N ALA A 44 -4.77 -11.28 -8.08
CA ALA A 44 -5.55 -10.80 -9.23
C ALA A 44 -7.05 -11.06 -9.06
N LEU A 45 -7.46 -12.23 -8.59
CA LEU A 45 -8.87 -12.55 -8.35
C LEU A 45 -9.52 -11.61 -7.33
N VAL A 46 -8.83 -11.32 -6.24
CA VAL A 46 -9.30 -10.35 -5.24
C VAL A 46 -9.38 -8.94 -5.84
N ALA A 47 -8.39 -8.55 -6.64
CA ALA A 47 -8.37 -7.26 -7.35
C ALA A 47 -9.58 -7.12 -8.29
N CYS A 48 -9.83 -8.12 -9.14
CA CYS A 48 -10.96 -8.14 -10.06
C CYS A 48 -12.30 -8.08 -9.32
N CYS A 49 -12.45 -8.84 -8.24
CA CYS A 49 -13.67 -8.82 -7.43
C CYS A 49 -13.95 -7.42 -6.86
N ILE A 50 -12.93 -6.78 -6.25
CA ILE A 50 -13.06 -5.42 -5.72
C ILE A 50 -13.40 -4.44 -6.86
N ASN A 51 -12.76 -4.57 -8.01
CA ASN A 51 -12.98 -3.68 -9.15
C ASN A 51 -14.42 -3.77 -9.69
N ILE A 52 -14.88 -4.98 -9.99
CA ILE A 52 -16.20 -5.23 -10.58
C ILE A 52 -17.30 -4.72 -9.63
N VAL A 53 -17.15 -4.98 -8.32
CA VAL A 53 -18.10 -4.47 -7.32
C VAL A 53 -18.11 -2.94 -7.29
N ILE A 54 -16.94 -2.29 -7.28
CA ILE A 54 -16.87 -0.82 -7.28
C ILE A 54 -17.47 -0.25 -8.56
N GLU A 55 -17.15 -0.83 -9.72
CA GLU A 55 -17.59 -0.33 -11.02
C GLU A 55 -19.10 -0.45 -11.20
N GLU A 56 -19.68 -1.63 -10.97
CA GLU A 56 -21.13 -1.82 -11.15
C GLU A 56 -21.94 -0.98 -10.17
N VAL A 57 -21.53 -0.92 -8.89
CA VAL A 57 -22.24 -0.11 -7.91
C VAL A 57 -22.06 1.39 -8.17
N SER A 58 -20.89 1.84 -8.62
CA SER A 58 -20.66 3.24 -8.99
C SER A 58 -21.44 3.63 -10.24
N ARG A 59 -21.51 2.75 -11.25
CA ARG A 59 -22.32 2.96 -12.46
C ARG A 59 -23.79 3.12 -12.11
N LEU A 60 -24.33 2.22 -11.28
CA LEU A 60 -25.72 2.33 -10.80
C LEU A 60 -25.97 3.61 -10.01
N LYS A 61 -25.05 3.97 -9.10
CA LYS A 61 -25.12 5.19 -8.30
C LYS A 61 -25.14 6.44 -9.19
N TYR A 62 -24.15 6.61 -10.07
CA TYR A 62 -24.04 7.81 -10.90
C TYR A 62 -25.13 7.88 -11.97
N ALA A 63 -25.59 6.75 -12.52
CA ALA A 63 -26.75 6.71 -13.42
C ALA A 63 -28.03 7.16 -12.70
N PHE A 64 -28.27 6.67 -11.48
CA PHE A 64 -29.39 7.11 -10.65
C PHE A 64 -29.31 8.60 -10.32
N LEU A 65 -28.14 9.08 -9.88
CA LEU A 65 -27.96 10.50 -9.56
C LEU A 65 -28.14 11.38 -10.80
N LYS A 66 -27.61 10.99 -11.95
CA LYS A 66 -27.82 11.69 -13.22
C LYS A 66 -29.31 11.80 -13.55
N GLN A 67 -30.04 10.69 -13.50
CA GLN A 67 -31.49 10.70 -13.77
C GLN A 67 -32.25 11.64 -12.82
N GLN A 68 -31.87 11.67 -11.55
CA GLN A 68 -32.48 12.58 -10.57
C GLN A 68 -32.12 14.04 -10.83
N VAL A 69 -30.88 14.35 -11.24
CA VAL A 69 -30.49 15.71 -11.61
C VAL A 69 -31.29 16.14 -12.85
N ASP A 70 -31.29 15.36 -13.93
CA ASP A 70 -31.96 15.71 -15.18
C ASP A 70 -33.47 15.97 -14.99
N HIS A 71 -34.15 15.16 -14.14
CA HIS A 71 -35.56 15.34 -13.84
C HIS A 71 -35.83 16.62 -13.01
N ASN A 72 -35.04 16.85 -11.96
CA ASN A 72 -35.31 17.93 -11.00
C ASN A 72 -34.75 19.30 -11.42
N VAL A 73 -33.82 19.36 -12.39
CA VAL A 73 -33.36 20.62 -13.01
C VAL A 73 -34.54 21.37 -13.65
N ILE A 74 -35.47 20.65 -14.28
CA ILE A 74 -36.65 21.25 -14.95
C ILE A 74 -37.66 21.77 -13.92
N HIS A 75 -37.81 21.07 -12.79
CA HIS A 75 -38.77 21.40 -11.74
C HIS A 75 -38.25 22.44 -10.72
N GLY A 76 -36.94 22.71 -10.70
CA GLY A 76 -36.30 23.66 -9.78
C GLY A 76 -35.96 23.08 -8.40
N ASP A 77 -36.24 21.80 -8.15
CA ASP A 77 -36.05 21.12 -6.85
C ASP A 77 -34.67 20.45 -6.72
N LEU A 78 -33.62 21.25 -6.87
CA LEU A 78 -32.21 20.79 -6.85
C LEU A 78 -31.70 20.33 -5.47
N SER A 79 -32.50 20.53 -4.42
CA SER A 79 -32.23 19.99 -3.07
C SER A 79 -32.40 18.47 -3.00
N ILE A 80 -33.29 17.89 -3.82
CA ILE A 80 -33.58 16.45 -3.82
C ILE A 80 -32.39 15.63 -4.36
N PRO A 81 -31.80 15.95 -5.54
CA PRO A 81 -30.59 15.26 -6.01
C PRO A 81 -29.41 15.38 -5.04
N TYR A 82 -29.26 16.54 -4.39
CA TYR A 82 -28.23 16.74 -3.38
C TYR A 82 -28.40 15.80 -2.18
N LEU A 83 -29.63 15.66 -1.64
CA LEU A 83 -29.90 14.74 -0.53
C LEU A 83 -29.64 13.28 -0.92
N TYR A 84 -30.03 12.88 -2.13
CA TYR A 84 -29.70 11.54 -2.64
C TYR A 84 -28.20 11.33 -2.80
N TRP A 85 -27.46 12.34 -3.26
CA TRP A 85 -26.00 12.23 -3.37
C TRP A 85 -25.33 12.12 -2.00
N ALA A 86 -25.73 12.95 -1.05
CA ALA A 86 -25.23 12.88 0.32
C ALA A 86 -25.55 11.53 0.96
N LEU A 87 -26.76 11.00 0.77
CA LEU A 87 -27.17 9.69 1.31
C LEU A 87 -26.40 8.52 0.67
N THR A 88 -26.25 8.53 -0.66
CA THR A 88 -25.50 7.49 -1.40
C THR A 88 -24.00 7.52 -1.09
N ASN A 89 -23.45 8.64 -0.64
CA ASN A 89 -22.10 8.72 -0.09
C ASN A 89 -22.04 8.25 1.37
N LEU A 90 -22.98 8.71 2.19
CA LEU A 90 -23.01 8.47 3.64
C LEU A 90 -23.13 6.97 3.98
N VAL A 91 -24.08 6.27 3.35
CA VAL A 91 -24.40 4.87 3.72
C VAL A 91 -23.20 3.94 3.52
N PRO A 92 -22.53 3.89 2.35
CA PRO A 92 -21.33 3.07 2.17
C PRO A 92 -20.19 3.43 3.13
N VAL A 93 -19.95 4.73 3.36
CA VAL A 93 -18.86 5.19 4.25
C VAL A 93 -19.09 4.76 5.69
N VAL A 94 -20.33 4.84 6.20
CA VAL A 94 -20.67 4.39 7.55
C VAL A 94 -20.45 2.88 7.69
N ILE A 95 -20.83 2.09 6.68
CA ILE A 95 -20.60 0.62 6.68
C ILE A 95 -19.09 0.33 6.72
N GLY A 96 -18.32 0.92 5.81
CA GLY A 96 -16.87 0.72 5.73
C GLY A 96 -16.15 1.16 7.00
N SER A 97 -16.50 2.34 7.53
CA SER A 97 -15.87 2.87 8.74
C SER A 97 -16.24 2.06 9.99
N THR A 98 -17.48 1.58 10.10
CA THR A 98 -17.90 0.71 11.20
C THR A 98 -17.11 -0.60 11.20
N LEU A 99 -16.94 -1.22 10.03
CA LEU A 99 -16.15 -2.43 9.88
C LEU A 99 -14.70 -2.20 10.32
N VAL A 100 -14.05 -1.13 9.84
CA VAL A 100 -12.66 -0.82 10.22
C VAL A 100 -12.55 -0.47 11.70
N ALA A 101 -13.39 0.41 12.23
CA ALA A 101 -13.30 0.92 13.60
C ALA A 101 -13.60 -0.14 14.67
N TYR A 102 -14.59 -1.01 14.44
CA TYR A 102 -15.03 -2.00 15.44
C TYR A 102 -14.49 -3.40 15.19
N VAL A 103 -14.36 -3.84 13.93
CA VAL A 103 -14.02 -5.24 13.62
C VAL A 103 -12.51 -5.43 13.54
N GLU A 104 -11.80 -4.62 12.75
CA GLU A 104 -10.34 -4.74 12.59
C GLU A 104 -9.66 -3.37 12.32
N PRO A 105 -9.23 -2.63 13.36
CA PRO A 105 -8.68 -1.28 13.21
C PRO A 105 -7.34 -1.24 12.47
N VAL A 106 -6.64 -2.37 12.37
CA VAL A 106 -5.39 -2.51 11.60
C VAL A 106 -5.64 -2.37 10.09
N ALA A 107 -6.89 -2.51 9.63
CA ALA A 107 -7.25 -2.32 8.22
C ALA A 107 -7.37 -0.84 7.79
N ALA A 108 -7.27 0.12 8.72
CA ALA A 108 -7.35 1.54 8.41
C ALA A 108 -6.19 2.00 7.50
N GLY A 109 -6.50 2.88 6.55
CA GLY A 109 -5.56 3.42 5.57
C GLY A 109 -5.13 2.42 4.49
N SER A 110 -4.00 2.73 3.83
CA SER A 110 -3.52 1.98 2.66
C SER A 110 -2.99 0.60 3.02
N GLY A 111 -2.45 0.41 4.23
CA GLY A 111 -1.78 -0.84 4.63
C GLY A 111 -0.30 -0.90 4.24
N ILE A 112 0.18 0.04 3.42
CA ILE A 112 1.58 0.10 2.96
C ILE A 112 2.56 0.33 4.12
N PRO A 113 2.33 1.27 5.05
CA PRO A 113 3.20 1.44 6.22
C PRO A 113 3.36 0.15 7.03
N GLN A 114 2.28 -0.60 7.21
CA GLN A 114 2.29 -1.84 7.97
C GLN A 114 3.09 -2.93 7.22
N VAL A 115 2.94 -3.04 5.90
CA VAL A 115 3.73 -3.97 5.07
C VAL A 115 5.21 -3.58 5.09
N LYS A 116 5.53 -2.28 4.99
CA LYS A 116 6.89 -1.74 5.12
C LYS A 116 7.51 -2.12 6.46
N CYS A 117 6.80 -1.93 7.58
CA CYS A 117 7.24 -2.37 8.91
C CYS A 117 7.46 -3.89 8.98
N TYR A 118 6.54 -4.68 8.42
CA TYR A 118 6.66 -6.14 8.40
C TYR A 118 7.91 -6.57 7.63
N LEU A 119 8.15 -5.97 6.46
CA LEU A 119 9.29 -6.32 5.62
C LEU A 119 10.62 -5.73 6.13
N ASN A 120 10.60 -4.67 6.94
CA ASN A 120 11.75 -4.20 7.73
C ASN A 120 12.14 -5.17 8.87
N GLY A 121 11.27 -6.13 9.21
CA GLY A 121 11.54 -7.13 10.25
C GLY A 121 10.67 -6.97 11.51
N VAL A 122 9.68 -6.06 11.53
CA VAL A 122 8.85 -5.83 12.71
C VAL A 122 7.53 -6.60 12.63
N LYS A 123 7.25 -7.45 13.61
CA LYS A 123 5.98 -8.19 13.72
C LYS A 123 4.86 -7.26 14.17
N VAL A 124 4.16 -6.63 13.22
CA VAL A 124 2.93 -5.87 13.50
C VAL A 124 1.78 -6.83 13.80
N PRO A 125 1.10 -6.73 14.96
CA PRO A 125 0.01 -7.65 15.28
C PRO A 125 -1.14 -7.58 14.28
N ARG A 126 -1.67 -8.75 13.89
CA ARG A 126 -2.90 -8.91 13.08
C ARG A 126 -2.85 -8.40 11.63
N ILE A 127 -1.70 -7.94 11.16
CA ILE A 127 -1.50 -7.48 9.78
C ILE A 127 -1.89 -8.54 8.74
N VAL A 128 -1.28 -9.72 8.81
CA VAL A 128 -1.45 -10.82 7.84
C VAL A 128 -2.58 -11.81 8.18
N ARG A 129 -3.69 -11.33 8.76
CA ARG A 129 -4.86 -12.19 9.05
C ARG A 129 -5.88 -12.14 7.93
N ILE A 130 -6.54 -13.28 7.68
CA ILE A 130 -7.62 -13.36 6.68
C ILE A 130 -8.80 -12.43 7.01
N LYS A 131 -9.05 -12.22 8.31
CA LYS A 131 -10.05 -11.26 8.80
C LYS A 131 -9.69 -9.83 8.36
N THR A 132 -8.41 -9.45 8.40
CA THR A 132 -7.91 -8.16 7.95
C THR A 132 -8.10 -8.00 6.44
N LEU A 133 -7.83 -9.05 5.65
CA LEU A 133 -8.08 -9.06 4.21
C LEU A 133 -9.56 -8.81 3.89
N ALA A 134 -10.49 -9.51 4.54
CA ALA A 134 -11.92 -9.36 4.32
C ALA A 134 -12.43 -7.95 4.69
N VAL A 135 -12.06 -7.45 5.87
CA VAL A 135 -12.43 -6.08 6.30
C VAL A 135 -11.84 -5.04 5.35
N LYS A 136 -10.61 -5.24 4.87
CA LYS A 136 -9.95 -4.30 3.97
C LYS A 136 -10.55 -4.28 2.57
N ALA A 137 -10.93 -5.44 2.02
CA ALA A 137 -11.57 -5.57 0.72
C ALA A 137 -12.97 -4.92 0.71
N VAL A 138 -13.79 -5.20 1.72
CA VAL A 138 -15.13 -4.57 1.84
C VAL A 138 -14.99 -3.08 2.15
N GLY A 139 -14.10 -2.72 3.09
CA GLY A 139 -13.87 -1.34 3.49
C GLY A 139 -13.40 -0.44 2.35
N VAL A 140 -12.52 -0.94 1.47
CA VAL A 140 -12.07 -0.17 0.30
C VAL A 140 -13.17 0.00 -0.73
N ALA A 141 -13.94 -1.06 -1.02
CA ALA A 141 -15.06 -0.99 -1.95
C ALA A 141 -16.09 0.05 -1.50
N THR A 142 -16.52 -0.02 -0.23
CA THR A 142 -17.51 0.92 0.30
C THR A 142 -16.98 2.34 0.42
N SER A 143 -15.69 2.54 0.67
CA SER A 143 -15.11 3.89 0.79
C SER A 143 -14.98 4.59 -0.56
N VAL A 144 -14.63 3.84 -1.62
CA VAL A 144 -14.57 4.37 -3.00
C VAL A 144 -15.98 4.64 -3.54
N ILE A 145 -16.91 3.69 -3.37
CA ILE A 145 -18.34 3.90 -3.73
C ILE A 145 -18.92 5.10 -2.96
N GLY A 146 -18.48 5.30 -1.72
CA GLY A 146 -18.84 6.42 -0.87
C GLY A 146 -18.34 7.81 -1.33
N GLY A 147 -17.55 7.87 -2.41
CA GLY A 147 -17.06 9.14 -2.97
C GLY A 147 -16.01 9.85 -2.10
N LEU A 148 -15.37 9.14 -1.16
CA LEU A 148 -14.25 9.71 -0.42
C LEU A 148 -13.04 9.92 -1.35
N ALA A 149 -12.27 10.98 -1.11
CA ALA A 149 -11.04 11.27 -1.84
C ALA A 149 -9.94 10.25 -1.50
N GLY A 150 -10.01 9.07 -2.11
CA GLY A 150 -9.09 7.95 -1.91
C GLY A 150 -9.11 6.97 -3.08
N GLY A 151 -8.11 6.09 -3.12
CA GLY A 151 -7.97 5.05 -4.16
C GLY A 151 -7.99 3.63 -3.61
N LYS A 152 -8.20 2.64 -4.47
CA LYS A 152 -8.21 1.20 -4.15
C LYS A 152 -6.85 0.51 -4.26
N GLU A 153 -5.89 1.17 -4.89
CA GLU A 153 -4.58 0.68 -5.34
C GLU A 153 -3.66 0.35 -4.15
N GLY A 154 -3.56 1.26 -3.18
CA GLY A 154 -2.75 1.05 -1.98
C GLY A 154 -3.19 -0.17 -1.17
N PRO A 155 -4.50 -0.30 -0.84
CA PRO A 155 -5.05 -1.50 -0.21
C PRO A 155 -4.77 -2.82 -0.93
N MET A 156 -4.56 -2.83 -2.26
CA MET A 156 -4.21 -4.04 -3.00
C MET A 156 -2.83 -4.59 -2.65
N ILE A 157 -1.86 -3.70 -2.37
CA ILE A 157 -0.50 -4.10 -1.95
C ILE A 157 -0.55 -4.88 -0.63
N HIS A 158 -1.32 -4.39 0.34
CA HIS A 158 -1.52 -5.10 1.60
C HIS A 158 -2.32 -6.39 1.39
N SER A 159 -3.33 -6.39 0.52
CA SER A 159 -4.12 -7.59 0.23
C SER A 159 -3.25 -8.72 -0.34
N GLY A 160 -2.37 -8.42 -1.30
CA GLY A 160 -1.40 -9.36 -1.85
C GLY A 160 -0.42 -9.89 -0.79
N ALA A 161 0.08 -9.03 0.10
CA ALA A 161 0.91 -9.42 1.24
C ALA A 161 0.19 -10.40 2.21
N VAL A 162 -1.09 -10.17 2.51
CA VAL A 162 -1.88 -11.09 3.36
C VAL A 162 -2.13 -12.43 2.67
N ILE A 163 -2.45 -12.43 1.38
CA ILE A 163 -2.66 -13.64 0.58
C ILE A 163 -1.39 -14.49 0.57
N ALA A 164 -0.23 -13.87 0.32
CA ALA A 164 1.06 -14.55 0.34
C ALA A 164 1.41 -15.15 1.71
N ALA A 165 1.19 -14.42 2.79
CA ALA A 165 1.38 -14.92 4.15
C ALA A 165 0.42 -16.05 4.53
N GLY A 166 -0.76 -16.13 3.91
CA GLY A 166 -1.74 -17.19 4.14
C GLY A 166 -1.42 -18.47 3.36
N ILE A 167 -1.26 -18.35 2.04
CA ILE A 167 -1.05 -19.48 1.13
C ILE A 167 0.26 -20.21 1.47
N SER A 168 1.34 -19.45 1.74
CA SER A 168 2.66 -20.04 2.04
C SER A 168 2.67 -20.96 3.26
N GLN A 169 1.75 -20.77 4.21
CA GLN A 169 1.75 -21.51 5.48
C GLN A 169 0.91 -22.78 5.44
N GLY A 170 -0.01 -22.91 4.47
CA GLY A 170 -0.92 -24.05 4.35
C GLY A 170 -1.83 -24.28 5.58
N LYS A 171 -2.00 -23.25 6.44
CA LYS A 171 -2.72 -23.33 7.70
C LYS A 171 -3.56 -22.09 7.90
N SER A 172 -4.85 -22.28 8.18
CA SER A 172 -5.74 -21.19 8.59
C SER A 172 -5.91 -21.18 10.10
N THR A 173 -5.26 -20.22 10.76
CA THR A 173 -5.46 -19.99 12.21
C THR A 173 -6.85 -19.44 12.52
N THR A 174 -7.53 -18.82 11.55
CA THR A 174 -8.87 -18.25 11.73
C THR A 174 -9.95 -19.32 11.65
N PHE A 175 -9.84 -20.24 10.68
CA PHE A 175 -10.78 -21.35 10.50
C PHE A 175 -10.38 -22.63 11.26
N ARG A 176 -9.26 -22.59 12.00
CA ARG A 176 -8.68 -23.72 12.73
C ARG A 176 -8.44 -24.97 11.87
N SER A 177 -8.14 -24.78 10.58
CA SER A 177 -7.85 -25.86 9.63
C SER A 177 -6.36 -25.90 9.29
N ASP A 178 -5.76 -27.08 9.36
CA ASP A 178 -4.38 -27.35 8.92
C ASP A 178 -4.42 -28.34 7.76
N LEU A 179 -4.00 -27.91 6.57
CA LEU A 179 -4.00 -28.76 5.37
C LEU A 179 -2.84 -29.77 5.39
N LYS A 180 -1.90 -29.67 6.34
CA LYS A 180 -0.65 -30.46 6.45
C LYS A 180 0.24 -30.45 5.20
N VAL A 181 -0.10 -29.65 4.19
CA VAL A 181 0.74 -29.35 3.03
C VAL A 181 1.60 -28.12 3.35
N LEU A 182 2.81 -28.02 2.78
CA LEU A 182 3.71 -26.86 2.89
C LEU A 182 4.33 -26.61 4.29
N GLN A 183 4.41 -27.62 5.14
CA GLN A 183 4.99 -27.48 6.50
C GLN A 183 6.43 -26.94 6.51
N TYR A 184 7.20 -27.21 5.47
CA TYR A 184 8.60 -26.77 5.37
C TYR A 184 8.76 -25.26 5.13
N PHE A 185 7.71 -24.56 4.71
CA PHE A 185 7.69 -23.09 4.52
C PHE A 185 7.20 -22.34 5.76
N ARG A 186 6.94 -23.05 6.88
CA ARG A 186 6.54 -22.48 8.16
C ARG A 186 7.73 -21.88 8.89
N ASP A 187 8.28 -20.84 8.31
CA ASP A 187 9.42 -20.09 8.82
C ASP A 187 9.27 -18.60 8.51
N ASP A 188 9.83 -17.74 9.37
CA ASP A 188 9.77 -16.29 9.20
C ASP A 188 10.53 -15.84 7.94
N HIS A 189 11.64 -16.51 7.60
CA HIS A 189 12.42 -16.25 6.39
C HIS A 189 11.59 -16.45 5.11
N GLU A 190 11.10 -17.68 4.87
CA GLU A 190 10.31 -18.01 3.67
C GLU A 190 9.00 -17.21 3.62
N LYS A 191 8.35 -17.01 4.77
CA LYS A 191 7.14 -16.21 4.83
C LYS A 191 7.38 -14.76 4.43
N ARG A 192 8.50 -14.16 4.86
CA ARG A 192 8.88 -12.79 4.45
C ARG A 192 9.12 -12.74 2.95
N ASP A 193 9.86 -13.69 2.38
CA ASP A 193 10.10 -13.80 0.93
C ASP A 193 8.80 -13.84 0.12
N PHE A 194 7.83 -14.68 0.53
CA PHE A 194 6.53 -14.74 -0.14
C PHE A 194 5.74 -13.44 0.01
N VAL A 195 5.80 -12.79 1.19
CA VAL A 195 5.13 -11.50 1.41
C VAL A 195 5.70 -10.40 0.52
N VAL A 196 7.02 -10.39 0.26
CA VAL A 196 7.64 -9.51 -0.76
C VAL A 196 7.01 -9.78 -2.14
N GLY A 197 6.93 -11.05 -2.54
CA GLY A 197 6.26 -11.47 -3.78
C GLY A 197 4.79 -11.04 -3.87
N GLY A 198 4.04 -11.17 -2.78
CA GLY A 198 2.64 -10.76 -2.68
C GLY A 198 2.43 -9.25 -2.74
N ALA A 199 3.30 -8.47 -2.09
CA ALA A 199 3.27 -7.02 -2.18
C ALA A 199 3.52 -6.55 -3.62
N ALA A 200 4.54 -7.10 -4.30
CA ALA A 200 4.84 -6.83 -5.69
C ALA A 200 3.67 -7.18 -6.62
N ALA A 201 3.07 -8.37 -6.42
CA ALA A 201 1.89 -8.82 -7.16
C ALA A 201 0.68 -7.89 -6.96
N GLY A 202 0.53 -7.32 -5.76
CA GLY A 202 -0.50 -6.32 -5.46
C GLY A 202 -0.27 -5.00 -6.19
N VAL A 203 0.97 -4.51 -6.26
CA VAL A 203 1.33 -3.31 -7.07
C VAL A 203 1.08 -3.58 -8.55
N ALA A 204 1.49 -4.75 -9.05
CA ALA A 204 1.29 -5.15 -10.44
C ALA A 204 -0.19 -5.26 -10.81
N ALA A 205 -1.05 -5.78 -9.92
CA ALA A 205 -2.49 -5.77 -10.12
C ALA A 205 -3.07 -4.34 -10.10
N ALA A 206 -2.60 -3.50 -9.17
CA ALA A 206 -3.10 -2.14 -9.01
C ALA A 206 -2.79 -1.24 -10.22
N PHE A 207 -1.56 -1.26 -10.72
CA PHE A 207 -1.11 -0.34 -11.77
C PHE A 207 -0.85 -1.02 -13.12
N GLY A 208 -0.94 -2.35 -13.22
CA GLY A 208 -0.55 -3.05 -14.44
C GLY A 208 0.94 -2.93 -14.77
N ALA A 209 1.75 -2.73 -13.73
CA ALA A 209 3.18 -2.45 -13.82
C ALA A 209 3.98 -3.54 -13.08
N PRO A 210 4.29 -4.69 -13.72
CA PRO A 210 4.99 -5.78 -13.07
C PRO A 210 6.45 -5.45 -12.74
N ILE A 211 7.19 -4.75 -13.60
CA ILE A 211 8.56 -4.33 -13.30
C ILE A 211 8.52 -3.28 -12.18
N GLY A 212 7.60 -2.31 -12.29
CA GLY A 212 7.37 -1.31 -11.27
C GLY A 212 7.05 -1.91 -9.89
N GLY A 213 6.22 -2.97 -9.84
CA GLY A 213 5.89 -3.69 -8.61
C GLY A 213 7.07 -4.43 -7.96
N THR A 214 7.95 -5.01 -8.78
CA THR A 214 9.19 -5.62 -8.25
C THR A 214 10.14 -4.57 -7.70
N LEU A 215 10.30 -3.45 -8.41
CA LEU A 215 11.14 -2.33 -7.97
C LEU A 215 10.56 -1.66 -6.71
N PHE A 216 9.24 -1.57 -6.60
CA PHE A 216 8.56 -1.09 -5.39
C PHE A 216 8.92 -1.97 -4.19
N SER A 217 8.88 -3.29 -4.37
CA SER A 217 9.20 -4.23 -3.29
C SER A 217 10.69 -4.26 -2.96
N LEU A 218 11.53 -3.85 -3.91
CA LEU A 218 12.95 -3.58 -3.73
C LEU A 218 13.19 -2.30 -2.91
N GLU A 219 12.60 -1.19 -3.35
CA GLU A 219 12.84 0.16 -2.83
C GLU A 219 12.20 0.35 -1.43
N GLU A 220 11.01 -0.19 -1.19
CA GLU A 220 10.28 0.03 0.05
C GLU A 220 10.42 -1.11 1.06
N ALA A 221 10.81 -2.30 0.62
CA ALA A 221 10.48 -3.52 1.36
C ALA A 221 11.68 -4.40 1.73
N ALA A 222 12.77 -4.42 0.97
CA ALA A 222 13.83 -5.39 1.23
C ALA A 222 15.17 -4.81 1.62
N SER A 223 15.64 -5.24 2.80
CA SER A 223 16.94 -4.88 3.35
C SER A 223 18.11 -5.71 2.79
N PHE A 224 17.82 -6.90 2.26
CA PHE A 224 18.79 -7.81 1.64
C PHE A 224 18.14 -8.39 0.38
N TRP A 225 18.95 -8.76 -0.61
CA TRP A 225 18.41 -9.24 -1.87
C TRP A 225 19.14 -10.47 -2.41
N ASN A 226 18.35 -11.43 -2.89
CA ASN A 226 18.82 -12.65 -3.52
C ASN A 226 18.27 -12.72 -4.95
N GLN A 227 19.10 -13.09 -5.92
CA GLN A 227 18.71 -13.22 -7.33
C GLN A 227 17.52 -14.17 -7.53
N ALA A 228 17.43 -15.26 -6.77
CA ALA A 228 16.30 -16.18 -6.83
C ALA A 228 14.99 -15.55 -6.30
N LEU A 229 15.07 -14.61 -5.36
CA LEU A 229 13.90 -13.88 -4.86
C LEU A 229 13.39 -12.88 -5.89
N ILE A 230 14.27 -12.19 -6.63
CA ILE A 230 13.91 -11.31 -7.75
C ILE A 230 13.01 -12.04 -8.73
N TRP A 231 13.50 -13.15 -9.25
CA TRP A 231 12.83 -13.87 -10.31
C TRP A 231 11.47 -14.39 -9.87
N ARG A 232 11.36 -14.92 -8.64
CA ARG A 232 10.08 -15.35 -8.06
C ARG A 232 9.10 -14.20 -7.86
N THR A 233 9.58 -13.04 -7.42
CA THR A 233 8.77 -11.83 -7.20
C THR A 233 8.28 -11.25 -8.51
N PHE A 234 9.16 -11.18 -9.51
CA PHE A 234 8.84 -10.75 -10.87
C PHE A 234 7.82 -11.68 -11.53
N PHE A 235 8.02 -12.99 -11.41
CA PHE A 235 7.07 -13.97 -11.91
C PHE A 235 5.69 -13.83 -11.26
N ALA A 236 5.61 -13.73 -9.93
CA ALA A 236 4.32 -13.50 -9.24
C ALA A 236 3.62 -12.22 -9.73
N SER A 237 4.39 -11.16 -10.01
CA SER A 237 3.89 -9.88 -10.52
C SER A 237 3.34 -9.98 -11.94
N ILE A 238 4.06 -10.67 -12.84
CA ILE A 238 3.58 -10.95 -14.21
C ILE A 238 2.29 -11.76 -14.18
N ILE A 239 2.27 -12.85 -13.39
CA ILE A 239 1.07 -13.70 -13.28
C ILE A 239 -0.12 -12.92 -12.74
N SER A 240 0.09 -12.02 -11.78
CA SER A 240 -0.95 -11.15 -11.23
C SER A 240 -1.54 -10.22 -12.30
N SER A 241 -0.69 -9.46 -13.01
CA SER A 241 -1.15 -8.54 -14.07
C SER A 241 -1.81 -9.29 -15.24
N PHE A 242 -1.24 -10.42 -15.66
CA PHE A 242 -1.78 -11.25 -16.74
C PHE A 242 -3.15 -11.84 -16.40
N THR A 243 -3.30 -12.40 -15.19
CA THR A 243 -4.57 -12.97 -14.71
C THR A 243 -5.65 -11.89 -14.63
N LEU A 244 -5.30 -10.72 -14.10
CA LEU A 244 -6.22 -9.59 -14.02
C LEU A 244 -6.69 -9.14 -15.41
N ASN A 245 -5.77 -9.03 -16.36
CA ASN A 245 -6.09 -8.64 -17.74
C ASN A 245 -7.04 -9.64 -18.40
N ILE A 246 -6.79 -10.95 -18.25
CA ILE A 246 -7.69 -11.99 -18.79
C ILE A 246 -9.11 -11.85 -18.23
N ILE A 247 -9.23 -11.72 -16.90
CA ILE A 247 -10.55 -11.71 -16.24
C ILE A 247 -11.32 -10.44 -16.60
N LEU A 248 -10.66 -9.27 -16.57
CA LEU A 248 -11.32 -8.01 -16.93
C LEU A 248 -11.66 -7.95 -18.43
N SER A 249 -10.78 -8.43 -19.31
CA SER A 249 -11.11 -8.55 -20.74
C SER A 249 -12.25 -9.54 -20.99
N ALA A 250 -12.37 -10.61 -20.20
CA ALA A 250 -13.53 -11.50 -20.30
C ALA A 250 -14.82 -10.81 -19.83
N TYR A 251 -14.73 -9.95 -18.82
CA TYR A 251 -15.87 -9.21 -18.25
C TYR A 251 -16.41 -8.12 -19.19
N HIS A 252 -15.52 -7.29 -19.75
CA HIS A 252 -15.92 -6.18 -20.65
C HIS A 252 -16.17 -6.62 -22.11
N GLY A 253 -16.04 -7.91 -22.40
CA GLY A 253 -16.09 -8.47 -23.75
C GLY A 253 -14.69 -8.62 -24.34
N LEU A 254 -14.46 -9.76 -25.01
CA LEU A 254 -13.16 -10.23 -25.56
C LEU A 254 -12.52 -9.32 -26.64
N SER A 255 -12.94 -8.06 -26.75
CA SER A 255 -12.34 -7.07 -27.62
C SER A 255 -11.04 -6.53 -27.01
N SER A 256 -9.94 -7.24 -27.27
CA SER A 256 -8.53 -6.88 -26.99
C SER A 256 -8.08 -6.80 -25.52
N PHE A 257 -6.82 -7.14 -25.28
CA PHE A 257 -6.14 -7.16 -23.96
C PHE A 257 -5.80 -5.75 -23.44
N ARG A 258 -6.82 -4.87 -23.33
CA ARG A 258 -6.66 -3.45 -22.97
C ARG A 258 -6.55 -3.17 -21.47
N TYR A 259 -6.93 -4.11 -20.61
CA TYR A 259 -7.01 -3.88 -19.15
C TYR A 259 -5.76 -4.39 -18.44
N ARG A 260 -4.63 -3.65 -18.55
CA ARG A 260 -3.34 -4.07 -17.97
C ARG A 260 -3.32 -4.06 -16.43
N GLY A 261 -4.15 -3.23 -15.80
CA GLY A 261 -4.24 -3.04 -14.34
C GLY A 261 -5.57 -2.40 -13.92
N LEU A 262 -5.80 -2.30 -12.60
CA LEU A 262 -6.97 -1.60 -12.05
C LEU A 262 -6.99 -0.11 -12.43
N PHE A 263 -5.82 0.51 -12.40
CA PHE A 263 -5.60 1.88 -12.84
C PHE A 263 -5.04 1.86 -14.26
N ASN A 264 -5.87 2.29 -15.23
CA ASN A 264 -5.47 2.39 -16.62
C ASN A 264 -5.47 3.85 -17.05
N LEU A 265 -4.28 4.37 -17.36
CA LEU A 265 -4.12 5.75 -17.82
C LEU A 265 -4.58 5.97 -19.25
N GLY A 266 -4.92 4.93 -20.01
CA GLY A 266 -5.20 5.03 -21.44
C GLY A 266 -3.92 4.98 -22.28
N GLU A 267 -4.10 4.89 -23.60
CA GLU A 267 -2.98 4.92 -24.53
C GLU A 267 -2.57 6.37 -24.77
N PHE A 268 -1.32 6.70 -24.46
CA PHE A 268 -0.76 7.99 -24.85
C PHE A 268 -0.20 7.86 -26.26
N GLU A 269 -0.56 8.82 -27.12
CA GLU A 269 0.21 9.07 -28.33
C GLU A 269 1.68 9.36 -27.97
N PRO A 270 2.64 9.18 -28.90
CA PRO A 270 4.02 9.54 -28.64
C PRO A 270 4.07 10.98 -28.10
N LEU A 271 4.60 11.15 -26.89
CA LEU A 271 4.78 12.43 -26.21
C LEU A 271 6.20 12.95 -26.50
N PRO A 272 6.45 13.61 -27.65
CA PRO A 272 7.71 14.28 -27.86
C PRO A 272 7.87 15.38 -26.80
N PHE A 273 9.09 15.52 -26.33
CA PHE A 273 9.48 16.66 -25.52
C PHE A 273 10.74 17.24 -26.12
N ASP A 274 10.82 18.56 -26.09
CA ASP A 274 12.03 19.26 -26.47
C ASP A 274 12.92 19.49 -25.25
N TYR A 275 14.24 19.57 -25.47
CA TYR A 275 15.20 19.72 -24.37
C TYR A 275 14.98 20.99 -23.55
N PHE A 276 14.40 22.05 -24.12
CA PHE A 276 14.08 23.28 -23.40
C PHE A 276 12.92 23.12 -22.41
N GLU A 277 12.11 22.05 -22.51
CA GLU A 277 11.04 21.77 -21.54
C GLU A 277 11.59 21.13 -20.25
N LEU A 278 12.79 20.55 -20.27
CA LEU A 278 13.38 19.85 -19.12
C LEU A 278 13.54 20.75 -17.86
N PRO A 279 14.02 22.01 -17.96
CA PRO A 279 14.04 22.93 -16.82
C PRO A 279 12.63 23.24 -16.29
N ILE A 280 11.62 23.31 -17.17
CA ILE A 280 10.22 23.54 -16.77
C ILE A 280 9.71 22.34 -15.96
N PHE A 281 9.98 21.12 -16.43
CA PHE A 281 9.61 19.90 -15.71
C PHE A 281 10.33 19.80 -14.35
N MET A 282 11.60 20.19 -14.27
CA MET A 282 12.33 20.26 -13.00
C MET A 282 11.68 21.28 -12.03
N LEU A 283 11.29 22.45 -12.52
CA LEU A 283 10.60 23.47 -11.72
C LEU A 283 9.23 22.96 -11.24
N MET A 284 8.47 22.28 -12.09
CA MET A 284 7.23 21.61 -11.70
C MET A 284 7.49 20.55 -10.62
N GLY A 285 8.61 19.81 -10.72
CA GLY A 285 9.09 18.91 -9.68
C GLY A 285 9.27 19.63 -8.34
N VAL A 286 9.97 20.77 -8.32
CA VAL A 286 10.16 21.58 -7.11
C VAL A 286 8.82 22.04 -6.53
N ILE A 287 7.89 22.52 -7.37
CA ILE A 287 6.55 22.93 -6.93
C ILE A 287 5.79 21.75 -6.30
N GLY A 288 5.81 20.57 -6.95
CA GLY A 288 5.18 19.35 -6.45
C GLY A 288 5.82 18.83 -5.15
N GLY A 289 7.13 18.99 -4.99
CA GLY A 289 7.84 18.63 -3.77
C GLY A 289 7.50 19.55 -2.59
N CYS A 290 7.43 20.86 -2.81
CA CYS A 290 6.99 21.84 -1.82
C CYS A 290 5.50 21.66 -1.45
N SER A 291 4.62 21.49 -2.44
CA SER A 291 3.20 21.27 -2.21
C SER A 291 2.95 19.92 -1.51
N GLY A 292 3.72 18.87 -1.84
CA GLY A 292 3.67 17.58 -1.16
C GLY A 292 4.17 17.65 0.28
N ALA A 293 5.23 18.42 0.54
CA ALA A 293 5.70 18.69 1.89
C ALA A 293 4.65 19.42 2.72
N LEU A 294 3.98 20.43 2.17
CA LEU A 294 2.86 21.11 2.85
C LEU A 294 1.74 20.12 3.18
N TRP A 295 1.37 19.27 2.21
CA TRP A 295 0.34 18.25 2.38
C TRP A 295 0.69 17.29 3.53
N ASN A 296 1.94 16.81 3.60
CA ASN A 296 2.45 15.94 4.67
C ASN A 296 2.42 16.65 6.04
N ALA A 297 2.85 17.91 6.09
CA ALA A 297 2.87 18.68 7.34
C ALA A 297 1.47 18.90 7.92
N VAL A 298 0.51 19.29 7.07
CA VAL A 298 -0.90 19.46 7.46
C VAL A 298 -1.48 18.12 7.91
N ASN A 299 -1.25 17.05 7.16
CA ASN A 299 -1.77 15.73 7.52
C ASN A 299 -1.20 15.22 8.86
N ARG A 300 0.09 15.45 9.12
CA ARG A 300 0.72 15.13 10.41
C ARG A 300 0.03 15.85 11.56
N GLN A 301 -0.22 17.16 11.43
CA GLN A 301 -0.91 17.92 12.47
C GLN A 301 -2.36 17.44 12.67
N LEU A 302 -3.08 17.14 11.59
CA LEU A 302 -4.43 16.57 11.66
C LEU A 302 -4.45 15.23 12.40
N ASN A 303 -3.48 14.34 12.14
CA ASN A 303 -3.41 13.06 12.82
C ASN A 303 -3.04 13.20 14.31
N ILE A 304 -2.18 14.16 14.67
CA ILE A 304 -1.91 14.49 16.07
C ILE A 304 -3.19 14.99 16.76
N PHE A 305 -3.94 15.87 16.10
CA PHE A 305 -5.24 16.35 16.61
C PHE A 305 -6.22 15.20 16.80
N ARG A 306 -6.39 14.32 15.80
CA ARG A 306 -7.25 13.13 15.86
C ARG A 306 -6.90 12.19 17.02
N ALA A 307 -5.60 11.99 17.27
CA ALA A 307 -5.14 11.15 18.38
C ALA A 307 -5.55 11.69 19.76
N HIS A 308 -5.69 13.02 19.90
CA HIS A 308 -6.11 13.67 21.14
C HIS A 308 -7.64 13.83 21.23
N ALA A 309 -8.29 14.34 20.18
CA ALA A 309 -9.70 14.72 20.19
C ALA A 309 -10.65 13.55 19.82
N ILE A 310 -10.28 12.70 18.85
CA ILE A 310 -11.18 11.69 18.25
C ILE A 310 -10.78 10.27 18.69
N ARG A 311 -10.86 10.04 20.01
CA ARG A 311 -10.54 8.74 20.61
C ARG A 311 -11.64 7.67 20.47
N PRO A 312 -12.91 7.96 20.78
CA PRO A 312 -13.91 6.91 20.82
C PRO A 312 -14.26 6.39 19.41
N ARG A 313 -14.57 5.10 19.32
CA ARG A 313 -14.80 4.42 18.03
C ARG A 313 -15.98 4.99 17.25
N TRP A 314 -17.07 5.36 17.93
CA TRP A 314 -18.24 5.97 17.29
C TRP A 314 -17.92 7.34 16.70
N ALA A 315 -17.07 8.15 17.35
CA ALA A 315 -16.68 9.46 16.84
C ALA A 315 -15.84 9.35 15.57
N LYS A 316 -15.04 8.29 15.43
CA LYS A 316 -14.29 7.99 14.19
C LYS A 316 -15.21 7.68 13.01
N VAL A 317 -16.33 7.00 13.26
CA VAL A 317 -17.36 6.72 12.24
C VAL A 317 -18.10 8.00 11.87
N LEU A 318 -18.47 8.82 12.86
CA LEU A 318 -19.11 10.11 12.61
C LEU A 318 -18.20 11.08 11.84
N GLU A 319 -16.90 11.09 12.13
CA GLU A 319 -15.92 11.88 11.39
C GLU A 319 -15.88 11.45 9.92
N ALA A 320 -15.80 10.15 9.64
CA ALA A 320 -15.80 9.66 8.26
C ALA A 320 -17.10 10.00 7.52
N ALA A 321 -18.26 9.86 8.19
CA ALA A 321 -19.55 10.27 7.67
C ALA A 321 -19.61 11.77 7.36
N PHE A 322 -19.10 12.61 8.26
CA PHE A 322 -19.06 14.06 8.09
C PHE A 322 -18.20 14.47 6.90
N VAL A 323 -17.02 13.87 6.73
CA VAL A 323 -16.14 14.15 5.58
C VAL A 323 -16.79 13.73 4.26
N ALA A 324 -17.53 12.61 4.23
CA ALA A 324 -18.25 12.18 3.02
C ALA A 324 -19.34 13.17 2.60
N VAL A 325 -20.10 13.71 3.56
CA VAL A 325 -21.13 14.73 3.31
C VAL A 325 -20.47 16.04 2.87
N ILE A 326 -19.39 16.46 3.51
CA ILE A 326 -18.63 17.65 3.11
C ILE A 326 -18.12 17.53 1.67
N GLY A 327 -17.58 16.37 1.30
CA GLY A 327 -17.14 16.10 -0.07
C GLY A 327 -18.28 16.31 -1.08
N ALA A 328 -19.46 15.73 -0.81
CA ALA A 328 -20.64 15.93 -1.65
C ALA A 328 -21.09 17.40 -1.68
N THR A 329 -21.08 18.10 -0.55
CA THR A 329 -21.50 19.52 -0.47
C THR A 329 -20.61 20.42 -1.32
N PHE A 330 -19.29 20.25 -1.25
CA PHE A 330 -18.37 21.09 -2.02
C PHE A 330 -18.40 20.77 -3.51
N ALA A 331 -18.54 19.49 -3.86
CA ALA A 331 -18.72 19.07 -5.23
C ALA A 331 -20.00 19.65 -5.84
N CYS A 332 -21.10 19.63 -5.09
CA CYS A 332 -22.37 20.19 -5.48
C CYS A 332 -22.33 21.73 -5.58
N LEU A 333 -21.69 22.40 -4.61
CA LEU A 333 -21.48 23.84 -4.63
C LEU A 333 -20.67 24.27 -5.86
N MET A 334 -19.59 23.55 -6.18
CA MET A 334 -18.78 23.82 -7.36
C MET A 334 -19.61 23.64 -8.65
N ALA A 335 -20.39 22.57 -8.74
CA ALA A 335 -21.25 22.32 -9.90
C ALA A 335 -22.33 23.40 -10.09
N TYR A 336 -22.92 23.93 -9.00
CA TYR A 336 -23.95 24.97 -9.09
C TYR A 336 -23.41 26.38 -9.34
N THR A 337 -22.16 26.67 -8.94
CA THR A 337 -21.60 28.03 -9.03
C THR A 337 -20.82 28.28 -10.32
N ILE A 338 -20.23 27.23 -10.90
CA ILE A 338 -19.41 27.33 -12.12
C ILE A 338 -20.20 26.79 -13.31
N ASN A 339 -20.48 27.68 -14.25
CA ASN A 339 -21.14 27.34 -15.51
C ASN A 339 -20.07 27.20 -16.62
N ASP A 340 -19.45 26.02 -16.71
CA ASP A 340 -18.51 25.65 -17.78
C ASP A 340 -19.20 24.68 -18.74
N CYS A 341 -20.02 25.23 -19.64
CA CYS A 341 -20.87 24.47 -20.55
C CYS A 341 -20.12 24.09 -21.84
N ARG A 342 -20.25 22.82 -22.26
CA ARG A 342 -19.54 22.26 -23.41
C ARG A 342 -20.41 21.33 -24.23
N PRO A 343 -20.24 21.27 -25.56
CA PRO A 343 -21.05 20.42 -26.40
C PRO A 343 -20.81 18.93 -26.12
N LEU A 344 -21.89 18.15 -26.08
CA LEU A 344 -21.87 16.70 -26.01
C LEU A 344 -21.25 16.10 -27.29
N GLY A 345 -20.24 15.23 -27.14
CA GLY A 345 -19.76 14.36 -28.24
C GLY A 345 -18.25 14.28 -28.46
N ASN A 346 -17.46 15.23 -27.97
CA ASN A 346 -16.00 15.22 -28.14
C ASN A 346 -15.23 14.59 -26.97
N ASP A 347 -15.77 14.63 -25.76
CA ASP A 347 -15.09 14.20 -24.55
C ASP A 347 -15.57 12.80 -24.09
N PRO A 348 -14.68 11.94 -23.55
CA PRO A 348 -14.96 10.55 -23.21
C PRO A 348 -15.74 10.39 -21.89
N THR A 349 -16.57 11.36 -21.51
CA THR A 349 -17.27 11.37 -20.22
C THR A 349 -18.46 10.41 -20.23
N GLU A 350 -18.44 9.38 -19.38
CA GLU A 350 -19.50 8.34 -19.36
C GLU A 350 -20.86 8.84 -18.84
N HIS A 351 -20.85 9.84 -17.96
CA HIS A 351 -22.05 10.41 -17.34
C HIS A 351 -22.07 11.94 -17.45
N PRO A 352 -22.33 12.50 -18.64
CA PRO A 352 -22.39 13.94 -18.82
C PRO A 352 -23.65 14.51 -18.15
N VAL A 353 -23.48 15.38 -17.16
CA VAL A 353 -24.59 16.02 -16.44
C VAL A 353 -24.86 17.40 -17.06
N GLN A 354 -26.08 17.61 -17.53
CA GLN A 354 -26.53 18.92 -18.02
C GLN A 354 -27.09 19.72 -16.85
N LEU A 355 -26.35 20.74 -16.43
CA LEU A 355 -26.71 21.61 -15.30
C LEU A 355 -26.49 23.06 -15.69
N PHE A 356 -27.58 23.83 -15.80
CA PHE A 356 -27.57 25.25 -16.21
C PHE A 356 -26.88 25.52 -17.57
N CYS A 357 -26.89 24.53 -18.47
CA CYS A 357 -26.33 24.61 -19.82
C CYS A 357 -27.43 24.48 -20.88
N GLN A 358 -27.14 24.91 -22.12
CA GLN A 358 -28.08 24.79 -23.23
C GLN A 358 -28.30 23.33 -23.62
N ASP A 359 -29.35 23.05 -24.40
CA ASP A 359 -29.62 21.71 -24.92
C ASP A 359 -28.42 21.20 -25.75
N ASN A 360 -28.01 19.96 -25.50
CA ASN A 360 -26.80 19.33 -26.02
C ASN A 360 -25.46 19.88 -25.46
N GLU A 361 -25.49 20.56 -24.32
CA GLU A 361 -24.29 20.90 -23.55
C GLU A 361 -24.26 20.21 -22.18
N TYR A 362 -23.07 19.96 -21.64
CA TYR A 362 -22.86 19.43 -20.30
C TYR A 362 -21.93 20.36 -19.49
N ASN A 363 -22.03 20.29 -18.16
CA ASN A 363 -21.19 21.09 -17.27
C ASN A 363 -19.87 20.36 -16.94
N ALA A 364 -18.74 20.92 -17.38
CA ALA A 364 -17.40 20.35 -17.15
C ALA A 364 -17.01 20.32 -15.67
N ALA A 365 -17.48 21.29 -14.86
CA ALA A 365 -17.23 21.31 -13.42
C ALA A 365 -17.94 20.13 -12.72
N ALA A 366 -19.17 19.81 -13.14
CA ALA A 366 -19.91 18.65 -12.65
C ALA A 366 -19.25 17.34 -13.09
N ALA A 367 -18.78 17.27 -14.34
CA ALA A 367 -18.10 16.09 -14.89
C ALA A 367 -16.87 15.66 -14.05
N LEU A 368 -16.11 16.59 -13.48
CA LEU A 368 -14.96 16.27 -12.63
C LEU A 368 -15.34 15.48 -11.37
N TRP A 369 -16.55 15.66 -10.85
CA TRP A 369 -17.04 15.06 -9.60
C TRP A 369 -18.03 13.90 -9.79
N PHE A 370 -18.79 13.89 -10.89
CA PHE A 370 -19.80 12.85 -11.21
C PHE A 370 -19.20 11.60 -11.85
N GLN A 371 -17.98 11.24 -11.45
CA GLN A 371 -17.27 10.07 -11.92
C GLN A 371 -16.28 9.60 -10.85
N THR A 372 -15.71 8.42 -11.06
CA THR A 372 -14.65 7.89 -10.18
C THR A 372 -13.37 8.73 -10.33
N PRO A 373 -12.59 8.95 -9.25
CA PRO A 373 -11.34 9.71 -9.32
C PRO A 373 -10.36 9.22 -10.41
N GLU A 374 -10.32 7.92 -10.68
CA GLU A 374 -9.51 7.32 -11.74
C GLU A 374 -9.92 7.82 -13.14
N ALA A 375 -11.22 7.91 -13.38
CA ALA A 375 -11.77 8.46 -14.63
C ALA A 375 -11.45 9.96 -14.76
N THR A 376 -11.51 10.72 -13.66
CA THR A 376 -11.12 12.15 -13.67
C THR A 376 -9.64 12.34 -14.00
N VAL A 377 -8.74 11.50 -13.46
CA VAL A 377 -7.31 11.54 -13.84
C VAL A 377 -7.14 11.27 -15.34
N LYS A 378 -7.84 10.25 -15.86
CA LYS A 378 -7.77 9.89 -17.28
C LYS A 378 -8.29 11.02 -18.18
N ALA A 379 -9.40 11.66 -17.81
CA ALA A 379 -9.94 12.84 -18.50
C ALA A 379 -8.90 13.98 -18.52
N LEU A 380 -8.31 14.32 -17.37
CA LEU A 380 -7.28 15.38 -17.31
C LEU A 380 -6.03 15.09 -18.16
N PHE A 381 -5.73 13.84 -18.47
CA PHE A 381 -4.62 13.46 -19.33
C PHE A 381 -4.94 13.52 -20.82
N HIS A 382 -6.14 13.11 -21.21
CA HIS A 382 -6.50 12.90 -22.63
C HIS A 382 -7.43 13.95 -23.21
N ASP A 383 -8.12 14.74 -22.38
CA ASP A 383 -9.04 15.75 -22.88
C ASP A 383 -8.28 16.79 -23.73
N PRO A 384 -8.88 17.28 -24.84
CA PRO A 384 -8.23 18.19 -25.77
C PRO A 384 -7.85 19.55 -25.15
N PRO A 385 -6.92 20.31 -25.76
CA PRO A 385 -6.57 21.63 -25.28
C PRO A 385 -7.80 22.54 -25.26
N GLY A 386 -7.96 23.30 -24.17
CA GLY A 386 -9.15 24.12 -23.94
C GLY A 386 -10.35 23.36 -23.37
N SER A 387 -10.24 22.04 -23.08
CA SER A 387 -11.33 21.22 -22.50
C SER A 387 -11.71 21.59 -21.04
N HIS A 388 -10.93 22.42 -20.34
CA HIS A 388 -11.26 22.89 -18.98
C HIS A 388 -10.97 24.37 -18.85
N GLN A 389 -11.88 25.16 -18.26
CA GLN A 389 -11.59 26.55 -17.92
C GLN A 389 -10.61 26.65 -16.74
N LEU A 390 -9.82 27.74 -16.70
CA LEU A 390 -8.85 27.97 -15.62
C LEU A 390 -9.52 28.07 -14.26
N LEU A 391 -10.67 28.78 -14.19
CA LEU A 391 -11.44 28.94 -12.95
C LEU A 391 -11.87 27.56 -12.41
N THR A 392 -12.39 26.69 -13.26
CA THR A 392 -12.82 25.33 -12.91
C THR A 392 -11.68 24.54 -12.28
N LEU A 393 -10.50 24.53 -12.91
CA LEU A 393 -9.32 23.81 -12.39
C LEU A 393 -8.82 24.40 -11.07
N ILE A 394 -8.74 25.74 -10.95
CA ILE A 394 -8.26 26.41 -9.73
C ILE A 394 -9.18 26.09 -8.55
N VAL A 395 -10.49 26.22 -8.73
CA VAL A 395 -11.49 25.92 -7.69
C VAL A 395 -11.47 24.43 -7.33
N PHE A 396 -11.35 23.55 -8.33
CA PHE A 396 -11.21 22.11 -8.10
C PHE A 396 -10.00 21.78 -7.23
N ILE A 397 -8.82 22.33 -7.55
CA ILE A 397 -7.60 22.12 -6.77
C ILE A 397 -7.77 22.66 -5.35
N ALA A 398 -8.32 23.87 -5.20
CA ALA A 398 -8.52 24.52 -3.91
C ALA A 398 -9.44 23.73 -2.98
N ILE A 399 -10.43 23.01 -3.53
CA ILE A 399 -11.35 22.16 -2.78
C ILE A 399 -10.77 20.75 -2.55
N TYR A 400 -10.27 20.11 -3.60
CA TYR A 400 -9.87 18.70 -3.57
C TYR A 400 -8.56 18.48 -2.79
N TYR A 401 -7.62 19.44 -2.83
CA TYR A 401 -6.37 19.37 -2.08
C TYR A 401 -6.60 19.22 -0.56
N PRO A 402 -7.31 20.13 0.14
CA PRO A 402 -7.57 19.96 1.57
C PRO A 402 -8.50 18.78 1.86
N LEU A 403 -9.49 18.49 0.99
CA LEU A 403 -10.38 17.34 1.16
C LEU A 403 -9.60 16.02 1.17
N SER A 404 -8.62 15.85 0.27
CA SER A 404 -7.73 14.68 0.26
C SER A 404 -6.91 14.57 1.55
N CYS A 405 -6.41 15.69 2.07
CA CYS A 405 -5.59 15.75 3.28
C CYS A 405 -6.41 15.35 4.51
N VAL A 406 -7.65 15.82 4.62
CA VAL A 406 -8.58 15.44 5.69
C VAL A 406 -9.02 13.99 5.54
N THR A 407 -9.32 13.53 4.33
CA THR A 407 -9.74 12.14 4.09
C THR A 407 -8.65 11.14 4.50
N TYR A 408 -7.38 11.50 4.30
CA TYR A 408 -6.26 10.67 4.72
C TYR A 408 -6.09 10.69 6.25
N GLY A 409 -6.24 9.52 6.88
CA GLY A 409 -6.20 9.35 8.34
C GLY A 409 -7.57 9.07 8.99
N LEU A 410 -8.64 9.09 8.21
CA LEU A 410 -9.94 8.56 8.62
C LEU A 410 -9.85 7.05 8.92
N SER A 411 -10.75 6.56 9.77
CA SER A 411 -10.85 5.13 10.10
C SER A 411 -11.61 4.36 9.01
N VAL A 412 -11.07 4.37 7.80
CA VAL A 412 -11.56 3.67 6.60
C VAL A 412 -10.37 3.09 5.83
N SER A 413 -10.60 2.12 4.94
CA SER A 413 -9.55 1.52 4.11
C SER A 413 -9.45 2.26 2.78
N LEU A 414 -8.48 3.16 2.64
CA LEU A 414 -8.26 3.97 1.43
C LEU A 414 -6.77 4.13 1.12
N GLY A 415 -6.43 4.21 -0.17
CA GLY A 415 -5.13 4.55 -0.70
C GLY A 415 -5.00 6.05 -1.04
N ILE A 416 -3.76 6.54 -1.09
CA ILE A 416 -3.43 7.95 -1.35
C ILE A 416 -2.99 8.24 -2.79
N PHE A 417 -2.58 7.21 -3.54
CA PHE A 417 -2.01 7.36 -4.89
C PHE A 417 -2.91 8.19 -5.82
N ILE A 418 -4.16 7.79 -6.01
CA ILE A 418 -5.09 8.45 -6.94
C ILE A 418 -5.38 9.91 -6.54
N PRO A 419 -5.73 10.24 -5.28
CA PRO A 419 -5.91 11.64 -4.89
C PRO A 419 -4.71 12.53 -5.19
N THR A 420 -3.49 12.05 -4.92
CA THR A 420 -2.27 12.83 -5.20
C THR A 420 -1.99 12.96 -6.69
N LEU A 421 -2.23 11.91 -7.48
CA LEU A 421 -2.16 11.98 -8.95
C LEU A 421 -3.18 12.97 -9.50
N LEU A 422 -4.40 12.99 -8.97
CA LEU A 422 -5.48 13.86 -9.42
C LEU A 422 -5.18 15.34 -9.14
N ILE A 423 -4.70 15.65 -7.93
CA ILE A 423 -4.24 17.00 -7.58
C ILE A 423 -3.13 17.44 -8.55
N GLY A 424 -2.15 16.56 -8.76
CA GLY A 424 -1.03 16.83 -9.66
C GLY A 424 -1.42 17.00 -11.12
N ALA A 425 -2.33 16.17 -11.61
CA ALA A 425 -2.89 16.26 -12.95
C ALA A 425 -3.63 17.58 -13.15
N ALA A 426 -4.43 18.00 -12.17
CA ALA A 426 -5.21 19.23 -12.25
C ALA A 426 -4.31 20.47 -12.31
N TRP A 427 -3.33 20.61 -11.40
CA TRP A 427 -2.44 21.77 -11.43
C TRP A 427 -1.41 21.68 -12.57
N GLY A 428 -0.98 20.49 -12.97
CA GLY A 428 -0.12 20.29 -14.13
C GLY A 428 -0.81 20.72 -15.44
N ARG A 429 -2.08 20.35 -15.61
CA ARG A 429 -2.91 20.79 -16.73
C ARG A 429 -3.11 22.32 -16.72
N LEU A 430 -3.33 22.90 -15.53
CA LEU A 430 -3.39 24.36 -15.34
C LEU A 430 -2.08 25.03 -15.79
N THR A 431 -0.92 24.50 -15.39
CA THR A 431 0.40 25.01 -15.83
C THR A 431 0.56 24.93 -17.35
N GLY A 432 0.22 23.80 -17.97
CA GLY A 432 0.28 23.66 -19.44
C GLY A 432 -0.62 24.67 -20.15
N THR A 433 -1.83 24.90 -19.63
CA THR A 433 -2.78 25.87 -20.19
C THR A 433 -2.26 27.31 -20.05
N LEU A 434 -1.66 27.66 -18.89
CA LEU A 434 -1.06 28.97 -18.66
C LEU A 434 0.13 29.24 -19.60
N ILE A 435 0.95 28.22 -19.89
CA ILE A 435 2.07 28.35 -20.85
C ILE A 435 1.56 28.64 -22.26
N ILE A 436 0.52 27.92 -22.70
CA ILE A 436 -0.10 28.16 -24.02
C ILE A 436 -0.70 29.57 -24.09
N MET A 437 -1.32 30.06 -23.01
CA MET A 437 -1.85 31.42 -22.95
C MET A 437 -0.76 32.49 -22.97
N ALA A 438 0.36 32.28 -22.27
CA ALA A 438 1.48 33.21 -22.23
C ALA A 438 2.26 33.24 -23.55
N PHE A 439 2.42 32.08 -24.20
CA PHE A 439 3.14 31.92 -25.45
C PHE A 439 2.29 31.16 -26.47
N PRO A 440 1.44 31.84 -27.26
CA PRO A 440 0.54 31.16 -28.20
C PRO A 440 1.27 30.29 -29.23
N ALA A 441 2.47 30.67 -29.65
CA ALA A 441 3.31 29.89 -30.56
C ALA A 441 3.76 28.54 -29.97
N SER A 442 3.65 28.36 -28.64
CA SER A 442 3.99 27.12 -27.95
C SER A 442 2.94 26.01 -28.09
N SER A 443 1.76 26.32 -28.61
CA SER A 443 0.69 25.33 -28.81
C SER A 443 1.07 24.19 -29.76
N ALA A 444 2.12 24.36 -30.58
CA ALA A 444 2.64 23.33 -31.47
C ALA A 444 3.40 22.20 -30.74
N PHE A 445 3.97 22.48 -29.57
CA PHE A 445 4.81 21.53 -28.82
C PHE A 445 4.34 21.30 -27.36
N VAL A 446 3.58 22.24 -26.79
CA VAL A 446 2.99 22.13 -25.44
C VAL A 446 1.60 21.49 -25.55
N SER A 447 1.48 20.26 -25.07
CA SER A 447 0.18 19.61 -24.85
C SER A 447 -0.20 19.65 -23.36
N PRO A 448 -1.43 20.08 -22.99
CA PRO A 448 -1.85 20.13 -21.59
C PRO A 448 -1.80 18.76 -20.89
N GLY A 449 -2.07 17.67 -21.63
CA GLY A 449 -1.98 16.29 -21.12
C GLY A 449 -0.57 15.88 -20.70
N LYS A 450 0.46 16.27 -21.46
CA LYS A 450 1.87 16.02 -21.10
C LYS A 450 2.24 16.69 -19.77
N TYR A 451 1.83 17.94 -19.59
CA TYR A 451 2.07 18.69 -18.36
C TYR A 451 1.24 18.18 -17.19
N ALA A 452 0.02 17.69 -17.45
CA ALA A 452 -0.80 17.01 -16.44
C ALA A 452 -0.09 15.75 -15.92
N LEU A 453 0.50 14.94 -16.79
CA LEU A 453 1.25 13.74 -16.39
C LEU A 453 2.47 14.09 -15.53
N ILE A 454 3.25 15.12 -15.92
CA ILE A 454 4.40 15.61 -15.14
C ILE A 454 3.96 16.17 -13.78
N GLY A 455 2.88 16.94 -13.73
CA GLY A 455 2.31 17.45 -12.47
C GLY A 455 1.82 16.33 -11.56
N ALA A 456 1.18 15.30 -12.11
CA ALA A 456 0.76 14.10 -11.40
C ALA A 456 1.96 13.37 -10.78
N ALA A 457 3.03 13.16 -11.55
CA ALA A 457 4.27 12.58 -11.07
C ALA A 457 4.92 13.43 -9.96
N ALA A 458 5.02 14.75 -10.17
CA ALA A 458 5.61 15.69 -9.22
C ALA A 458 4.87 15.68 -7.86
N GLN A 459 3.53 15.74 -7.88
CA GLN A 459 2.73 15.73 -6.65
C GLN A 459 2.82 14.40 -5.90
N LEU A 460 2.73 13.28 -6.62
CA LEU A 460 2.82 11.95 -6.02
C LEU A 460 4.22 11.69 -5.44
N GLY A 461 5.28 12.02 -6.18
CA GLY A 461 6.67 11.95 -5.70
C GLY A 461 6.93 12.89 -4.53
N GLY A 462 6.32 14.07 -4.52
CA GLY A 462 6.42 15.03 -3.43
C GLY A 462 5.75 14.58 -2.12
N VAL A 463 4.66 13.82 -2.20
CA VAL A 463 3.96 13.30 -1.01
C VAL A 463 4.60 12.01 -0.48
N VAL A 464 4.88 11.07 -1.39
CA VAL A 464 5.30 9.70 -1.02
C VAL A 464 6.81 9.51 -0.98
N ARG A 465 7.61 10.35 -1.67
CA ARG A 465 9.08 10.29 -1.77
C ARG A 465 9.66 9.06 -2.48
N MET A 466 8.87 8.38 -3.31
CA MET A 466 9.31 7.25 -4.13
C MET A 466 9.85 7.73 -5.48
N THR A 467 10.98 7.19 -5.94
CA THR A 467 11.61 7.66 -7.19
C THR A 467 11.66 6.60 -8.27
N LEU A 468 12.47 5.55 -8.10
CA LEU A 468 12.77 4.60 -9.18
C LEU A 468 11.56 3.72 -9.49
N SER A 469 10.96 3.11 -8.47
CA SER A 469 9.76 2.29 -8.64
C SER A 469 8.61 3.09 -9.23
N LEU A 470 8.38 4.31 -8.75
CA LEU A 470 7.31 5.16 -9.24
C LEU A 470 7.53 5.58 -10.71
N SER A 471 8.76 5.92 -11.08
CA SER A 471 9.10 6.26 -12.48
C SER A 471 8.77 5.11 -13.42
N VAL A 472 9.10 3.88 -13.03
CA VAL A 472 8.81 2.69 -13.83
C VAL A 472 7.32 2.36 -13.85
N ILE A 473 6.60 2.55 -12.74
CA ILE A 473 5.13 2.40 -12.71
C ILE A 473 4.46 3.36 -13.70
N ILE A 474 4.85 4.64 -13.70
CA ILE A 474 4.30 5.63 -14.63
C ILE A 474 4.70 5.29 -16.08
N LEU A 475 5.91 4.79 -16.32
CA LEU A 475 6.35 4.34 -17.64
C LEU A 475 5.54 3.14 -18.15
N GLU A 476 5.35 2.10 -17.35
CA GLU A 476 4.61 0.89 -17.76
C GLU A 476 3.12 1.20 -17.99
N THR A 477 2.54 2.09 -17.18
CA THR A 477 1.13 2.52 -17.32
C THR A 477 0.91 3.43 -18.53
N THR A 478 1.85 4.31 -18.86
CA THR A 478 1.76 5.21 -20.03
C THR A 478 2.15 4.52 -21.33
N GLY A 479 3.00 3.48 -21.26
CA GLY A 479 3.49 2.74 -22.42
C GLY A 479 4.52 3.50 -23.27
N ASN A 480 5.01 4.66 -22.81
CA ASN A 480 5.94 5.50 -23.56
C ASN A 480 7.31 5.59 -22.87
N ILE A 481 8.28 4.85 -23.41
CA ILE A 481 9.64 4.78 -22.86
C ILE A 481 10.41 6.09 -23.10
N GLY A 482 10.13 6.80 -24.20
CA GLY A 482 10.83 8.05 -24.55
C GLY A 482 10.65 9.14 -23.48
N PHE A 483 9.51 9.13 -22.76
CA PHE A 483 9.17 10.12 -21.75
C PHE A 483 9.76 9.81 -20.35
N ILE A 484 10.60 8.79 -20.21
CA ILE A 484 11.17 8.38 -18.92
C ILE A 484 12.07 9.43 -18.27
N LEU A 485 12.90 10.12 -19.08
CA LEU A 485 13.88 11.09 -18.58
C LEU A 485 13.19 12.29 -17.90
N PRO A 486 12.18 12.95 -18.52
CA PRO A 486 11.36 13.96 -17.86
C PRO A 486 10.76 13.51 -16.53
N ILE A 487 10.19 12.30 -16.47
CA ILE A 487 9.55 11.76 -15.27
C ILE A 487 10.56 11.61 -14.14
N ILE A 488 11.72 10.98 -14.41
CA ILE A 488 12.76 10.77 -13.40
C ILE A 488 13.30 12.10 -12.88
N LEU A 489 13.60 13.06 -13.76
CA LEU A 489 14.10 14.39 -13.36
C LEU A 489 13.09 15.12 -12.47
N THR A 490 11.82 15.09 -12.85
CA THR A 490 10.72 15.69 -12.07
C THR A 490 10.61 15.04 -10.70
N LEU A 491 10.64 13.71 -10.62
CA LEU A 491 10.53 12.97 -9.36
C LEU A 491 11.74 13.18 -8.45
N MET A 492 12.96 13.26 -8.99
CA MET A 492 14.16 13.59 -8.22
C MET A 492 14.07 15.01 -7.64
N ALA A 493 13.68 16.00 -8.46
CA ALA A 493 13.49 17.37 -8.00
C ALA A 493 12.40 17.47 -6.92
N ALA A 494 11.26 16.77 -7.10
CA ALA A 494 10.18 16.70 -6.11
C ALA A 494 10.60 16.03 -4.81
N LYS A 495 11.41 14.96 -4.88
CA LYS A 495 11.95 14.30 -3.70
C LYS A 495 12.90 15.23 -2.95
N TRP A 496 13.94 15.75 -3.59
CA TRP A 496 14.95 16.61 -2.94
C TRP A 496 14.33 17.85 -2.31
N SER A 497 13.48 18.55 -3.05
CA SER A 497 12.86 19.79 -2.57
C SER A 497 11.98 19.58 -1.35
N GLY A 498 11.31 18.44 -1.22
CA GLY A 498 10.48 18.22 -0.05
C GLY A 498 11.13 17.40 1.07
N ASP A 499 12.14 16.56 0.80
CA ASP A 499 13.00 15.96 1.85
C ASP A 499 13.68 17.06 2.70
N TYR A 500 13.95 18.22 2.09
CA TYR A 500 14.42 19.41 2.80
C TYR A 500 13.47 19.90 3.91
N PHE A 501 12.16 19.73 3.74
CA PHE A 501 11.15 20.20 4.70
C PHE A 501 10.65 19.10 5.64
N ASN A 502 10.34 17.92 5.10
CA ASN A 502 9.83 16.79 5.86
C ASN A 502 9.94 15.46 5.11
N GLU A 503 9.78 14.39 5.89
CA GLU A 503 9.76 13.03 5.39
C GLU A 503 8.46 12.69 4.65
N GLY A 504 8.54 11.63 3.85
CA GLY A 504 7.39 11.08 3.15
C GLY A 504 6.27 10.66 4.11
N ILE A 505 5.06 10.59 3.56
CA ILE A 505 3.86 10.31 4.34
C ILE A 505 3.90 8.94 5.04
N TYR A 506 4.43 7.90 4.38
CA TYR A 506 4.47 6.56 4.95
C TYR A 506 5.42 6.49 6.14
N ASP A 507 6.63 7.06 6.03
CA ASP A 507 7.60 7.09 7.13
C ASP A 507 7.08 7.95 8.30
N SER A 508 6.44 9.08 7.99
CA SER A 508 5.75 9.91 8.99
C SER A 508 4.69 9.12 9.77
N GLN A 509 3.88 8.30 9.10
CA GLN A 509 2.88 7.45 9.76
C GLN A 509 3.48 6.33 10.60
N ILE A 510 4.59 5.73 10.16
CA ILE A 510 5.32 4.70 10.91
C ILE A 510 5.84 5.30 12.22
N ARG A 511 6.45 6.49 12.16
CA ARG A 511 6.93 7.23 13.34
C ARG A 511 5.80 7.61 14.28
N MET A 512 4.67 8.11 13.76
CA MET A 512 3.47 8.38 14.59
C MET A 512 2.92 7.13 15.27
N SER A 513 3.04 5.97 14.61
CA SER A 513 2.65 4.67 15.18
C SER A 513 3.66 4.13 16.20
N ARG A 514 4.79 4.81 16.41
CA ARG A 514 5.89 4.44 17.32
C ARG A 514 6.42 3.03 17.04
N VAL A 515 6.47 2.64 15.77
CA VAL A 515 7.05 1.36 15.35
C VAL A 515 8.56 1.55 15.15
N PRO A 516 9.42 0.71 15.75
CA PRO A 516 10.87 0.82 15.60
C PRO A 516 11.29 0.34 14.21
N MET A 517 11.40 1.26 13.26
CA MET A 517 11.84 0.99 11.90
C MET A 517 13.32 1.37 11.75
N LEU A 518 14.11 0.47 11.17
CA LEU A 518 15.52 0.73 10.87
C LEU A 518 15.65 1.50 9.55
N PRO A 519 16.36 2.65 9.53
CA PRO A 519 16.62 3.40 8.31
C PRO A 519 17.66 2.68 7.42
N TRP A 520 17.73 3.08 6.14
CA TRP A 520 18.70 2.55 5.17
C TRP A 520 20.15 2.92 5.49
N HIS A 521 20.35 4.09 6.07
CA HIS A 521 21.65 4.62 6.46
C HIS A 521 21.61 5.10 7.90
N VAL A 522 22.75 5.02 8.58
CA VAL A 522 22.91 5.57 9.93
C VAL A 522 22.92 7.10 9.82
N GLU A 523 22.12 7.76 10.65
CA GLU A 523 22.09 9.23 10.71
C GLU A 523 23.48 9.76 11.07
N PRO A 524 23.92 10.89 10.50
CA PRO A 524 25.26 11.43 10.73
C PRO A 524 25.62 11.60 12.22
N GLU A 525 24.62 11.93 13.05
CA GLU A 525 24.77 12.12 14.50
C GLU A 525 25.19 10.83 15.24
N PHE A 526 24.82 9.66 14.71
CA PHE A 526 25.07 8.36 15.36
C PHE A 526 26.30 7.63 14.79
N GLN A 527 26.96 8.16 13.76
CA GLN A 527 28.10 7.49 13.12
C GLN A 527 29.31 7.31 14.06
N GLN A 528 29.46 8.18 15.06
CA GLN A 528 30.57 8.12 16.03
C GLN A 528 30.25 7.31 17.29
N LEU A 529 29.00 6.84 17.46
CA LEU A 529 28.64 6.03 18.61
C LEU A 529 29.22 4.63 18.51
N LEU A 530 29.82 4.16 19.59
CA LEU A 530 30.36 2.80 19.69
C LEU A 530 29.28 1.82 20.12
N ALA A 531 29.39 0.56 19.72
CA ALA A 531 28.44 -0.49 20.16
C ALA A 531 28.31 -0.56 21.69
N ARG A 532 29.39 -0.26 22.43
CA ARG A 532 29.40 -0.26 23.91
C ARG A 532 28.46 0.78 24.54
N SER A 533 28.17 1.89 23.86
CA SER A 533 27.26 2.93 24.37
C SER A 533 25.80 2.64 24.05
N ILE A 534 25.53 1.72 23.12
CA ILE A 534 24.18 1.38 22.65
C ILE A 534 23.69 0.07 23.28
N MET A 535 24.61 -0.87 23.55
CA MET A 535 24.24 -2.18 24.09
C MET A 535 23.53 -2.10 25.44
N ALA A 536 22.52 -2.95 25.64
CA ALA A 536 21.81 -3.06 26.92
C ALA A 536 22.66 -3.83 27.94
N GLN A 537 22.74 -3.31 29.17
CA GLN A 537 23.41 -3.94 30.31
C GLN A 537 22.49 -3.89 31.55
N PRO A 538 22.43 -4.94 32.39
CA PRO A 538 23.14 -6.22 32.28
C PRO A 538 22.47 -7.20 31.30
N VAL A 539 23.27 -8.11 30.72
CA VAL A 539 22.78 -9.15 29.80
C VAL A 539 22.35 -10.40 30.58
N VAL A 540 21.16 -10.91 30.30
CA VAL A 540 20.68 -12.18 30.87
C VAL A 540 21.22 -13.34 30.04
N VAL A 541 22.10 -14.15 30.65
CA VAL A 541 22.79 -15.27 30.01
C VAL A 541 22.23 -16.62 30.48
N VAL A 542 22.41 -17.65 29.64
CA VAL A 542 22.05 -19.05 29.91
C VAL A 542 23.30 -19.92 29.76
N ARG A 543 23.51 -20.90 30.64
CA ARG A 543 24.62 -21.85 30.51
C ARG A 543 24.32 -22.95 29.49
N VAL A 544 25.37 -23.63 29.02
CA VAL A 544 25.22 -24.85 28.20
C VAL A 544 24.41 -25.91 28.94
N GLU A 545 24.71 -26.10 30.23
CA GLU A 545 23.94 -26.95 31.14
C GLU A 545 23.30 -26.06 32.21
N GLU A 546 21.97 -25.95 32.18
CA GLU A 546 21.23 -25.01 33.01
C GLU A 546 20.08 -25.68 33.77
N LYS A 547 19.79 -25.18 34.98
CA LYS A 547 18.66 -25.68 35.78
C LYS A 547 17.33 -25.22 35.18
N VAL A 548 16.38 -26.15 35.07
CA VAL A 548 15.02 -25.87 34.56
C VAL A 548 14.33 -24.76 35.34
N GLN A 549 14.51 -24.73 36.67
CA GLN A 549 13.95 -23.68 37.53
C GLN A 549 14.44 -22.29 37.11
N TYR A 550 15.74 -22.12 36.85
CA TYR A 550 16.30 -20.83 36.41
C TYR A 550 15.77 -20.41 35.03
N LEU A 551 15.60 -21.36 34.11
CA LEU A 551 14.98 -21.09 32.81
C LEU A 551 13.53 -20.59 32.97
N LEU A 552 12.74 -21.24 33.84
CA LEU A 552 11.37 -20.80 34.13
C LEU A 552 11.35 -19.40 34.76
N ASP A 553 12.25 -19.13 35.70
CA ASP A 553 12.36 -17.82 36.36
C ASP A 553 12.71 -16.71 35.35
N ILE A 554 13.69 -16.94 34.46
CA ILE A 554 14.02 -15.97 33.40
C ILE A 554 12.82 -15.76 32.48
N LEU A 555 12.15 -16.84 32.06
CA LEU A 555 11.03 -16.74 31.15
C LEU A 555 9.85 -16.00 31.78
N LYS A 556 9.61 -16.12 33.09
CA LYS A 556 8.57 -15.38 33.80
C LYS A 556 8.95 -13.93 34.08
N ASN A 557 10.22 -13.66 34.41
CA ASN A 557 10.67 -12.35 34.87
C ASN A 557 11.14 -11.42 33.73
N THR A 558 11.51 -11.96 32.57
CA THR A 558 12.07 -11.17 31.46
C THR A 558 11.20 -11.23 30.20
N THR A 559 11.21 -10.14 29.43
CA THR A 559 10.52 -10.01 28.14
C THR A 559 11.43 -10.26 26.93
N HIS A 560 12.70 -10.60 27.17
CA HIS A 560 13.68 -10.91 26.13
C HIS A 560 13.30 -12.17 25.35
N ASN A 561 13.56 -12.16 24.05
CA ASN A 561 13.24 -13.26 23.13
C ASN A 561 14.47 -14.06 22.66
N GLY A 562 15.68 -13.62 23.02
CA GLY A 562 16.92 -14.31 22.73
C GLY A 562 17.87 -14.18 23.91
N PHE A 563 18.58 -15.26 24.20
CA PHE A 563 19.50 -15.36 25.33
C PHE A 563 20.84 -15.89 24.83
N PRO A 564 21.97 -15.18 25.05
CA PRO A 564 23.28 -15.72 24.74
C PRO A 564 23.58 -16.92 25.65
N VAL A 565 24.16 -17.95 25.04
CA VAL A 565 24.60 -19.16 25.72
C VAL A 565 26.09 -19.03 26.02
N VAL A 566 26.46 -19.18 27.29
CA VAL A 566 27.83 -19.03 27.79
C VAL A 566 28.38 -20.32 28.39
N GLU A 567 29.67 -20.56 28.15
CA GLU A 567 30.48 -21.51 28.92
C GLU A 567 30.93 -20.80 30.20
N ASP A 568 30.82 -21.48 31.35
CA ASP A 568 31.33 -20.91 32.60
C ASP A 568 32.86 -20.71 32.49
N GLY A 569 33.36 -19.59 33.01
CA GLY A 569 34.81 -19.38 33.14
C GLY A 569 35.40 -20.25 34.26
N ASP A 570 36.72 -20.27 34.38
CA ASP A 570 37.45 -21.07 35.39
C ASP A 570 36.95 -20.84 36.84
N ASP A 571 36.40 -19.65 37.12
CA ASP A 571 35.82 -19.27 38.42
C ASP A 571 34.36 -19.74 38.64
N GLY A 572 33.74 -20.44 37.68
CA GLY A 572 32.32 -20.84 37.73
C GLY A 572 31.33 -19.67 37.61
N SER A 573 31.81 -18.47 37.28
CA SER A 573 31.03 -17.24 37.13
C SER A 573 30.42 -17.12 35.74
N ARG A 574 29.13 -16.74 35.70
CA ARG A 574 28.38 -16.42 34.45
C ARG A 574 28.86 -15.14 33.77
N VAL A 575 29.51 -14.24 34.51
CA VAL A 575 29.82 -12.86 34.06
C VAL A 575 31.06 -12.83 33.16
N ASN A 576 32.00 -13.74 33.37
CA ASN A 576 33.24 -13.85 32.60
C ASN A 576 33.24 -15.05 31.64
N GLY A 577 32.05 -15.61 31.38
CA GLY A 577 31.90 -16.80 30.55
C GLY A 577 32.15 -16.53 29.06
N ARG A 578 32.63 -17.55 28.35
CA ARG A 578 32.83 -17.49 26.88
C ARG A 578 31.50 -17.69 26.17
N VAL A 579 31.12 -16.78 25.26
CA VAL A 579 29.91 -16.95 24.46
C VAL A 579 30.09 -18.07 23.43
N ILE A 580 29.21 -19.07 23.45
CA ILE A 580 29.20 -20.20 22.50
C ILE A 580 28.10 -20.03 21.44
N GLY A 581 26.99 -19.36 21.79
CA GLY A 581 25.88 -19.19 20.85
C GLY A 581 24.73 -18.35 21.40
N LEU A 582 23.57 -18.50 20.79
CA LEU A 582 22.33 -17.81 21.17
C LEU A 582 21.15 -18.78 21.07
N ILE A 583 20.27 -18.74 22.06
CA ILE A 583 19.04 -19.54 22.09
C ILE A 583 17.82 -18.63 22.16
N LEU A 584 16.78 -18.96 21.38
CA LEU A 584 15.55 -18.17 21.36
C LEU A 584 14.58 -18.61 22.45
N ARG A 585 13.79 -17.65 22.94
CA ARG A 585 12.69 -17.90 23.89
C ARG A 585 11.70 -18.93 23.37
N SER A 586 11.36 -18.87 22.08
CA SER A 586 10.46 -19.82 21.42
C SER A 586 10.99 -21.26 21.48
N GLN A 587 12.31 -21.43 21.28
CA GLN A 587 12.98 -22.73 21.36
C GLN A 587 12.96 -23.26 22.79
N LEU A 588 13.29 -22.43 23.79
CA LEU A 588 13.22 -22.80 25.20
C LEU A 588 11.81 -23.23 25.62
N VAL A 589 10.78 -22.52 25.18
CA VAL A 589 9.37 -22.87 25.46
C VAL A 589 9.01 -24.24 24.90
N VAL A 590 9.44 -24.57 23.67
CA VAL A 590 9.20 -25.89 23.06
C VAL A 590 9.94 -27.00 23.81
N ILE A 591 11.20 -26.75 24.19
CA ILE A 591 12.04 -27.68 24.98
C ILE A 591 11.36 -28.00 26.33
N LEU A 592 10.88 -26.98 27.04
CA LEU A 592 10.16 -27.13 28.31
C LEU A 592 8.83 -27.85 28.13
N LYS A 593 8.05 -27.48 27.12
CA LYS A 593 6.74 -28.09 26.82
C LYS A 593 6.86 -29.59 26.53
N ARG A 594 7.89 -29.99 25.78
CA ARG A 594 8.13 -31.39 25.41
C ARG A 594 9.01 -32.14 26.42
N SER A 595 9.42 -31.48 27.51
CA SER A 595 10.23 -32.06 28.60
C SER A 595 11.54 -32.69 28.10
N PHE A 596 12.28 -31.99 27.23
CA PHE A 596 13.58 -32.46 26.75
C PHE A 596 14.69 -32.26 27.81
N TYR A 597 14.64 -33.05 28.87
CA TYR A 597 15.58 -33.00 30.00
C TYR A 597 16.63 -34.10 29.89
N GLN A 598 17.85 -33.85 30.39
CA GLN A 598 18.94 -34.82 30.38
C GLN A 598 18.57 -36.14 31.07
N GLU A 599 17.81 -36.09 32.17
CA GLU A 599 17.31 -37.29 32.88
C GLU A 599 16.41 -38.18 32.01
N SER A 600 15.71 -37.57 31.05
CA SER A 600 14.79 -38.24 30.13
C SER A 600 15.37 -38.46 28.73
N SER A 601 16.68 -38.24 28.55
CA SER A 601 17.36 -38.27 27.24
C SER A 601 17.02 -39.51 26.41
N ARG A 602 17.01 -40.68 27.05
CA ARG A 602 16.67 -41.98 26.43
C ARG A 602 15.33 -41.99 25.70
N PHE A 603 14.36 -41.19 26.14
CA PHE A 603 13.00 -41.18 25.56
C PHE A 603 12.86 -40.21 24.39
N TRP A 604 13.61 -39.11 24.37
CA TRP A 604 13.43 -38.07 23.37
C TRP A 604 14.54 -38.00 22.33
N GLU A 605 15.74 -38.49 22.60
CA GLU A 605 16.91 -38.31 21.72
C GLU A 605 16.71 -38.87 20.30
N SER A 606 15.91 -39.94 20.16
CA SER A 606 15.53 -40.51 18.86
C SER A 606 14.36 -39.80 18.16
N THR A 607 13.61 -38.95 18.88
CA THR A 607 12.37 -38.31 18.41
C THR A 607 12.50 -36.81 18.14
N VAL A 608 13.57 -36.16 18.62
CA VAL A 608 13.78 -34.72 18.42
C VAL A 608 14.13 -34.43 16.96
N ASN A 609 13.16 -33.82 16.27
CA ASN A 609 13.29 -33.33 14.90
C ASN A 609 12.97 -31.84 14.82
N ILE A 610 13.43 -31.16 13.78
CA ILE A 610 13.14 -29.74 13.55
C ILE A 610 11.64 -29.46 13.39
N GLU A 611 10.88 -30.45 12.90
CA GLU A 611 9.41 -30.38 12.75
C GLU A 611 8.70 -30.11 14.08
N ALA A 612 9.24 -30.65 15.18
CA ALA A 612 8.70 -30.43 16.52
C ALA A 612 8.62 -28.95 16.91
N PHE A 613 9.57 -28.16 16.42
CA PHE A 613 9.63 -26.71 16.63
C PHE A 613 8.75 -25.95 15.64
N ARG A 614 8.60 -26.46 14.41
CA ARG A 614 7.75 -25.86 13.36
C ARG A 614 6.26 -26.06 13.61
N ASP A 615 5.84 -27.11 14.32
CA ASP A 615 4.43 -27.40 14.60
C ASP A 615 3.73 -26.31 15.43
N GLU A 616 4.47 -25.72 16.39
CA GLU A 616 3.97 -24.65 17.27
C GLU A 616 3.97 -23.27 16.58
N TYR A 617 4.60 -23.15 15.41
CA TYR A 617 4.58 -21.92 14.62
C TYR A 617 3.14 -21.64 14.11
N PRO A 618 2.66 -20.37 14.11
CA PRO A 618 3.35 -19.12 14.46
C PRO A 618 3.10 -18.61 15.89
N ARG A 619 2.43 -19.38 16.77
CA ARG A 619 2.06 -18.92 18.12
C ARG A 619 2.56 -19.90 19.17
N TYR A 620 3.67 -19.56 19.79
CA TYR A 620 4.21 -20.28 20.93
C TYR A 620 3.35 -20.04 22.18
N PRO A 621 3.15 -21.06 23.04
CA PRO A 621 2.39 -20.91 24.27
C PRO A 621 3.09 -19.95 25.25
N ALA A 622 2.29 -19.24 26.04
CA ALA A 622 2.82 -18.45 27.14
C ALA A 622 3.25 -19.40 28.28
N VAL A 623 4.36 -19.09 28.93
CA VAL A 623 4.82 -19.80 30.12
C VAL A 623 4.00 -19.28 31.30
N GLY A 624 2.94 -20.02 31.66
CA GLY A 624 2.09 -19.78 32.83
C GLY A 624 2.63 -20.49 34.06
#